data_AF-A0A843VJI5-F1
#
_entry.id   AF-A0A843VJI5-F1
#
_cell.length_a   1.000
_cell.length_b   1.000
_cell.length_c   1.000
_cell.angle_alpha   90.00
_cell.angle_beta   90.00
_cell.angle_gamma   90.00
#
_symmetry.space_group_name_H-M   'P 1'
#
loop_
_entity.id
_entity.type
_entity.pdbx_description
1 polymer ?
#
loop_
_entity_poly.entity_id
_entity_poly.type
_entity_poly.pdbx_seq_one_letter_code
_entity_poly.pdbx_strand_id
1 'polypeptide(L)'
;MEEAAAAVAWEASVGQQKKRGRVPEAAAWDGAPSSVGERSERDFREQLQGEGSDAAFDEEPTPKPKRKRGATGTGAVAAVAGLEDLSLMDVVKTKGKFVRIGVKLWVERYEKDAKSATGELLMMLFESCGAKYQLHASDLAEIDVDDVVLSLVELAKDVASLVGLQLVTSFIAVAKTLGTQRETTQRQLNAEKKKQKDGPRVESLNKRLSWTHDNINVMEEMMRKTFTGFFLLYRLFMHRYRDVDPNIRMLCVKALGVWIASYPSLFLKDSYLKYLGWTLNDKLRSLFLQLKSALVRKTSVLALQNLYEVDYNVPSLSLFTERFCNRMIELADDIDVSVAVSAIGLLKQLLRY
;
A
#
# COMPACT_ATOMS: atom_id res chain seq x y z
N MET A 1 29.22 -40.28 -3.33
CA MET A 1 28.37 -41.35 -3.93
C MET A 1 27.08 -41.50 -3.12
N GLU A 2 26.51 -40.40 -2.63
CA GLU A 2 25.38 -40.38 -1.68
C GLU A 2 24.34 -39.32 -2.08
N GLU A 3 24.31 -38.96 -3.36
CA GLU A 3 23.40 -37.95 -3.91
C GLU A 3 22.48 -38.51 -5.02
N ALA A 4 22.56 -39.83 -5.29
CA ALA A 4 21.76 -40.51 -6.30
C ALA A 4 20.62 -41.37 -5.73
N ALA A 5 20.49 -41.49 -4.40
CA ALA A 5 19.49 -42.36 -3.76
C ALA A 5 18.16 -41.66 -3.41
N ALA A 6 18.12 -40.32 -3.40
CA ALA A 6 16.91 -39.57 -3.03
C ALA A 6 15.90 -39.39 -4.20
N ALA A 7 16.33 -39.60 -5.45
CA ALA A 7 15.50 -39.38 -6.63
C ALA A 7 14.55 -40.57 -6.97
N VAL A 8 14.75 -41.75 -6.38
CA VAL A 8 13.97 -42.96 -6.69
C VAL A 8 12.78 -43.16 -5.73
N ALA A 9 12.71 -42.41 -4.62
CA ALA A 9 11.66 -42.57 -3.62
C ALA A 9 10.37 -41.77 -3.89
N TRP A 10 10.37 -40.84 -4.85
CA TRP A 10 9.19 -40.01 -5.17
C TRP A 10 8.23 -40.66 -6.18
N GLU A 11 8.71 -41.56 -7.04
CA GLU A 11 7.89 -42.15 -8.12
C GLU A 11 7.03 -43.36 -7.70
N ALA A 12 7.13 -43.84 -6.45
CA ALA A 12 6.45 -45.06 -6.00
C ALA A 12 5.14 -44.85 -5.20
N SER A 13 4.57 -43.64 -5.13
CA SER A 13 3.33 -43.40 -4.37
C SER A 13 2.13 -42.87 -5.19
N VAL A 14 2.28 -42.71 -6.50
CA VAL A 14 1.17 -42.41 -7.41
C VAL A 14 0.58 -43.72 -7.92
N GLY A 15 -0.27 -44.36 -7.12
CA GLY A 15 -0.91 -45.59 -7.55
C GLY A 15 -1.84 -46.21 -6.52
N GLN A 16 -2.98 -45.56 -6.23
CA GLN A 16 -4.21 -46.27 -5.83
C GLN A 16 -5.43 -45.34 -5.88
N GLN A 17 -6.21 -45.44 -6.97
CA GLN A 17 -7.60 -45.02 -7.00
C GLN A 17 -8.42 -45.87 -6.01
N LYS A 18 -9.21 -45.24 -5.14
CA LYS A 18 -10.28 -45.95 -4.41
C LYS A 18 -11.60 -45.17 -4.40
N LYS A 19 -12.61 -45.92 -4.82
CA LYS A 19 -14.05 -45.69 -5.06
C LYS A 19 -14.78 -44.65 -4.20
N ARG A 20 -15.68 -43.92 -4.89
CA ARG A 20 -16.75 -43.03 -4.38
C ARG A 20 -17.59 -43.72 -3.30
N GLY A 21 -17.74 -43.05 -2.15
CA GLY A 21 -18.72 -43.35 -1.10
C GLY A 21 -19.71 -42.20 -0.92
N ARG A 22 -20.96 -42.56 -0.59
CA ARG A 22 -22.18 -41.74 -0.53
C ARG A 22 -22.14 -40.68 0.59
N VAL A 23 -22.67 -39.48 0.30
CA VAL A 23 -22.82 -38.33 1.22
C VAL A 23 -23.97 -38.59 2.21
N PRO A 24 -23.81 -38.36 3.53
CA PRO A 24 -24.93 -38.21 4.45
C PRO A 24 -25.36 -36.74 4.61
N GLU A 25 -26.65 -36.60 4.86
CA GLU A 25 -27.49 -35.41 4.91
C GLU A 25 -27.10 -34.38 5.99
N ALA A 26 -27.32 -33.10 5.68
CA ALA A 26 -26.89 -31.94 6.46
C ALA A 26 -27.71 -31.74 7.74
N ALA A 27 -27.04 -31.61 8.88
CA ALA A 27 -27.61 -31.00 10.07
C ALA A 27 -27.44 -29.47 9.99
N ALA A 28 -28.54 -28.73 10.08
CA ALA A 28 -28.58 -27.28 10.04
C ALA A 28 -27.84 -26.67 11.24
N TRP A 29 -26.99 -25.68 10.98
CA TRP A 29 -26.36 -24.84 12.00
C TRP A 29 -26.77 -23.39 11.77
N ASP A 30 -27.64 -22.89 12.65
CA ASP A 30 -28.01 -21.48 12.75
C ASP A 30 -26.89 -20.74 13.49
N GLY A 31 -26.15 -19.90 12.75
CA GLY A 31 -25.12 -19.03 13.32
C GLY A 31 -24.91 -17.83 12.41
N ALA A 32 -25.45 -16.67 12.82
CA ALA A 32 -25.31 -15.41 12.11
C ALA A 32 -23.81 -14.97 12.00
N PRO A 33 -23.36 -14.43 10.85
CA PRO A 33 -21.98 -14.00 10.69
C PRO A 33 -21.70 -12.70 11.47
N SER A 34 -20.54 -12.64 12.13
CA SER A 34 -20.11 -11.49 12.93
C SER A 34 -19.69 -10.31 12.04
N SER A 35 -20.27 -9.15 12.31
CA SER A 35 -20.18 -7.91 11.52
C SER A 35 -18.85 -7.13 11.66
N VAL A 36 -17.80 -7.75 12.18
CA VAL A 36 -16.53 -7.07 12.50
C VAL A 36 -15.59 -7.02 11.30
N GLY A 37 -15.59 -8.06 10.44
CA GLY A 37 -14.74 -8.12 9.24
C GLY A 37 -15.14 -7.15 8.13
N GLU A 38 -16.44 -7.01 7.86
CA GLU A 38 -16.95 -6.16 6.78
C GLU A 38 -16.76 -4.65 7.04
N ARG A 39 -16.60 -4.26 8.31
CA ARG A 39 -16.35 -2.86 8.70
C ARG A 39 -14.90 -2.47 8.40
N SER A 40 -13.94 -3.34 8.72
CA SER A 40 -12.53 -3.17 8.39
C SER A 40 -12.28 -3.09 6.87
N GLU A 41 -13.02 -3.87 6.07
CA GLU A 41 -12.89 -3.87 4.60
C GLU A 41 -13.43 -2.59 3.95
N ARG A 42 -14.50 -2.01 4.49
CA ARG A 42 -15.06 -0.72 4.05
C ARG A 42 -14.15 0.45 4.40
N ASP A 43 -13.69 0.53 5.65
CA ASP A 43 -12.83 1.62 6.12
C ASP A 43 -11.50 1.68 5.34
N PHE A 44 -10.90 0.51 5.03
CA PHE A 44 -9.68 0.44 4.21
C PHE A 44 -9.93 0.80 2.73
N ARG A 45 -11.13 0.54 2.20
CA ARG A 45 -11.51 0.93 0.83
C ARG A 45 -11.70 2.44 0.69
N GLU A 46 -12.28 3.08 1.70
CA GLU A 46 -12.49 4.53 1.73
C GLU A 46 -11.17 5.29 1.94
N GLN A 47 -10.27 4.79 2.80
CA GLN A 47 -8.95 5.41 3.03
C GLN A 47 -8.01 5.38 1.80
N LEU A 48 -8.14 4.37 0.93
CA LEU A 48 -7.35 4.29 -0.32
C LEU A 48 -7.93 5.10 -1.48
N GLN A 49 -9.20 5.50 -1.40
CA GLN A 49 -9.92 6.22 -2.47
C GLN A 49 -10.17 7.70 -2.15
N GLY A 50 -10.11 8.09 -0.87
CA GLY A 50 -10.28 9.47 -0.43
C GLY A 50 -8.96 10.21 -0.30
N GLU A 51 -8.63 11.01 -1.32
CA GLU A 51 -8.04 12.36 -1.25
C GLU A 51 -7.43 12.73 -2.61
N GLY A 52 -8.31 12.98 -3.57
CA GLY A 52 -7.97 13.74 -4.76
C GLY A 52 -8.85 14.99 -4.81
N SER A 53 -8.41 16.09 -4.20
CA SER A 53 -8.66 17.47 -4.64
C SER A 53 -8.18 18.50 -3.61
N ASP A 54 -7.62 19.58 -4.17
CA ASP A 54 -7.45 20.92 -3.60
C ASP A 54 -6.34 21.16 -2.56
N ALA A 55 -5.10 20.93 -2.97
CA ALA A 55 -3.98 21.76 -2.52
C ALA A 55 -3.87 23.00 -3.44
N ALA A 56 -4.67 24.03 -3.15
CA ALA A 56 -4.40 25.37 -3.66
C ALA A 56 -3.09 25.86 -3.02
N PHE A 57 -2.05 26.03 -3.82
CA PHE A 57 -0.75 26.53 -3.38
C PHE A 57 -0.66 28.05 -3.55
N ASP A 58 -0.03 28.70 -2.59
CA ASP A 58 0.04 30.13 -2.34
C ASP A 58 0.39 30.98 -3.57
N GLU A 59 -0.52 31.89 -3.92
CA GLU A 59 -0.26 33.04 -4.79
C GLU A 59 -0.01 34.28 -3.92
N GLU A 60 1.11 34.98 -4.13
CA GLU A 60 1.43 36.26 -3.48
C GLU A 60 0.31 37.30 -3.70
N PRO A 61 0.04 38.19 -2.72
CA PRO A 61 -1.22 38.91 -2.69
C PRO A 61 -1.22 40.13 -3.62
N THR A 62 -2.20 40.20 -4.52
CA THR A 62 -2.60 41.47 -5.18
C THR A 62 -3.78 42.11 -4.44
N PRO A 63 -3.81 43.45 -4.25
CA PRO A 63 -4.75 44.07 -3.33
C PRO A 63 -6.09 44.38 -4.01
N LYS A 64 -7.19 43.81 -3.51
CA LYS A 64 -8.58 44.26 -3.81
C LYS A 64 -9.48 44.20 -2.57
N PRO A 65 -10.57 44.98 -2.51
CA PRO A 65 -10.96 45.72 -1.30
C PRO A 65 -11.81 44.93 -0.30
N LYS A 66 -11.67 45.32 0.97
CA LYS A 66 -12.28 44.72 2.17
C LYS A 66 -13.81 44.63 2.09
N ARG A 67 -14.33 43.41 2.28
CA ARG A 67 -15.71 43.15 2.73
C ARG A 67 -15.66 42.53 4.13
N LYS A 68 -16.29 43.19 5.10
CA LYS A 68 -16.37 42.80 6.53
C LYS A 68 -16.91 41.37 6.67
N ARG A 69 -16.18 40.49 7.36
CA ARG A 69 -16.65 39.18 7.82
C ARG A 69 -16.62 39.16 9.35
N GLY A 70 -17.77 38.81 9.94
CA GLY A 70 -18.00 38.69 11.38
C GLY A 70 -17.22 37.54 12.02
N ALA A 71 -17.14 37.61 13.34
CA ALA A 71 -16.26 36.83 14.20
C ALA A 71 -16.57 35.32 14.22
N THR A 72 -15.58 34.50 13.87
CA THR A 72 -15.50 33.05 14.18
C THR A 72 -14.06 32.61 14.50
N GLY A 73 -13.21 33.51 15.00
CA GLY A 73 -11.77 33.29 15.15
C GLY A 73 -11.30 32.66 16.47
N THR A 74 -12.15 32.57 17.49
CA THR A 74 -11.70 32.16 18.84
C THR A 74 -11.80 30.66 19.12
N GLY A 75 -12.71 29.93 18.45
CA GLY A 75 -12.91 28.50 18.68
C GLY A 75 -11.85 27.59 18.03
N ALA A 76 -11.32 27.98 16.86
CA ALA A 76 -10.29 27.19 16.16
C ALA A 76 -8.92 27.28 16.84
N VAL A 77 -8.56 28.46 17.37
CA VAL A 77 -7.28 28.69 18.08
C VAL A 77 -7.27 27.95 19.42
N ALA A 78 -8.41 27.92 20.13
CA ALA A 78 -8.55 27.17 21.38
C ALA A 78 -8.50 25.64 21.19
N ALA A 79 -8.90 25.11 20.02
CA ALA A 79 -8.84 23.68 19.72
C ALA A 79 -7.42 23.18 19.40
N VAL A 80 -6.54 24.09 18.94
CA VAL A 80 -5.12 23.83 18.70
C VAL A 80 -4.31 23.97 20.00
N ALA A 81 -4.71 24.88 20.88
CA ALA A 81 -4.17 24.98 22.23
C ALA A 81 -4.43 23.67 23.01
N GLY A 82 -3.35 23.00 23.45
CA GLY A 82 -3.42 21.68 24.08
C GLY A 82 -3.32 20.49 23.13
N LEU A 83 -2.90 20.70 21.87
CA LEU A 83 -2.31 19.63 21.04
C LEU A 83 -0.80 19.48 21.28
N GLU A 84 -0.14 20.54 21.74
CA GLU A 84 1.32 20.58 21.95
C GLU A 84 1.77 19.62 23.07
N ASP A 85 0.92 19.44 24.09
CA ASP A 85 1.18 18.56 25.24
C ASP A 85 0.72 17.10 25.02
N LEU A 86 0.05 16.82 23.90
CA LEU A 86 -0.46 15.49 23.60
C LEU A 86 0.57 14.68 22.82
N SER A 87 0.66 13.39 23.15
CA SER A 87 1.35 12.43 22.30
C SER A 87 0.64 12.32 20.95
N LEU A 88 1.39 11.99 19.91
CA LEU A 88 0.83 11.75 18.58
C LEU A 88 -0.24 10.64 18.62
N MET A 89 -0.09 9.65 19.52
CA MET A 89 -1.06 8.56 19.69
C MET A 89 -2.38 9.06 20.30
N ASP A 90 -2.31 9.96 21.28
CA ASP A 90 -3.51 10.58 21.85
C ASP A 90 -4.23 11.44 20.83
N VAL A 91 -3.50 12.16 19.98
CA VAL A 91 -4.10 12.93 18.88
C VAL A 91 -4.83 12.00 17.91
N VAL A 92 -4.23 10.87 17.53
CA VAL A 92 -4.86 9.87 16.64
C VAL A 92 -6.12 9.26 17.28
N LYS A 93 -6.05 8.86 18.56
CA LYS A 93 -7.17 8.21 19.27
C LYS A 93 -8.33 9.16 19.60
N THR A 94 -8.04 10.39 19.99
CA THR A 94 -9.03 11.30 20.61
C THR A 94 -9.40 12.49 19.73
N LYS A 95 -8.48 12.92 18.84
CA LYS A 95 -8.57 14.17 18.06
C LYS A 95 -8.30 13.92 16.58
N GLY A 96 -8.94 12.90 16.00
CA GLY A 96 -8.71 12.45 14.61
C GLY A 96 -8.75 13.55 13.53
N LYS A 97 -9.58 14.59 13.70
CA LYS A 97 -9.64 15.75 12.76
C LYS A 97 -8.36 16.60 12.74
N PHE A 98 -7.53 16.47 13.77
CA PHE A 98 -6.31 17.27 13.96
C PHE A 98 -5.04 16.46 13.72
N VAL A 99 -5.13 15.24 13.17
CA VAL A 99 -3.95 14.38 12.93
C VAL A 99 -2.90 15.08 12.07
N ARG A 100 -3.30 15.81 11.02
CA ARG A 100 -2.35 16.59 10.20
C ARG A 100 -1.55 17.62 11.01
N ILE A 101 -2.23 18.30 11.94
CA ILE A 101 -1.59 19.30 12.81
C ILE A 101 -0.71 18.60 13.85
N GLY A 102 -1.19 17.50 14.44
CA GLY A 102 -0.40 16.67 15.37
C GLY A 102 0.88 16.12 14.74
N VAL A 103 0.81 15.65 13.49
CA VAL A 103 1.98 15.20 12.73
C VAL A 103 2.96 16.36 12.51
N LYS A 104 2.47 17.57 12.17
CA LYS A 104 3.34 18.74 12.01
C LYS A 104 4.08 19.08 13.31
N LEU A 105 3.37 19.09 14.45
CA LEU A 105 3.98 19.32 15.77
C LEU A 105 4.99 18.23 16.13
N TRP A 106 4.70 16.96 15.79
CA TRP A 106 5.63 15.87 15.98
C TRP A 106 6.91 16.04 15.14
N VAL A 107 6.79 16.49 13.88
CA VAL A 107 7.96 16.80 13.03
C VAL A 107 8.80 17.92 13.65
N GLU A 108 8.18 18.97 14.17
CA GLU A 108 8.89 20.05 14.87
C GLU A 108 9.60 19.54 16.15
N ARG A 109 9.06 18.52 16.83
CA ARG A 109 9.75 17.84 17.94
C ARG A 109 10.90 16.98 17.44
N TYR A 110 10.72 16.26 16.34
CA TYR A 110 11.76 15.43 15.72
C TYR A 110 12.97 16.25 15.28
N GLU A 111 12.76 17.46 14.73
CA GLU A 111 13.85 18.37 14.38
C GLU A 111 14.64 18.88 15.59
N LYS A 112 14.03 18.91 16.78
CA LYS A 112 14.68 19.33 18.04
C LYS A 112 15.38 18.17 18.75
N ASP A 113 14.72 17.02 18.84
CA ASP A 113 15.22 15.79 19.44
C ASP A 113 14.69 14.56 18.68
N ALA A 114 15.48 14.12 17.70
CA ALA A 114 15.13 12.98 16.86
C ALA A 114 15.00 11.67 17.66
N LYS A 115 15.76 11.49 18.74
CA LYS A 115 15.74 10.24 19.52
C LYS A 115 14.42 10.11 20.29
N SER A 116 14.05 11.17 21.00
CA SER A 116 12.79 11.20 21.76
C SER A 116 11.56 11.05 20.84
N ALA A 117 11.52 11.81 19.74
CA ALA A 117 10.42 11.72 18.78
C ALA A 117 10.34 10.35 18.09
N THR A 118 11.47 9.71 17.80
CA THR A 118 11.50 8.34 17.26
C THR A 118 10.96 7.34 18.29
N GLY A 119 11.33 7.48 19.56
CA GLY A 119 10.76 6.68 20.65
C GLY A 119 9.24 6.82 20.75
N GLU A 120 8.71 8.05 20.63
CA GLU A 120 7.27 8.34 20.60
C GLU A 120 6.57 7.60 19.44
N LEU A 121 7.17 7.62 18.25
CA LEU A 121 6.62 6.94 17.07
C LEU A 121 6.68 5.42 17.20
N LEU A 122 7.79 4.86 17.69
CA LEU A 122 7.90 3.42 17.96
C LEU A 122 6.88 2.98 19.02
N MET A 123 6.71 3.78 20.07
CA MET A 123 5.71 3.52 21.12
C MET A 123 4.30 3.49 20.57
N MET A 124 3.94 4.47 19.73
CA MET A 124 2.65 4.46 19.02
C MET A 124 2.47 3.15 18.26
N LEU A 125 3.49 2.70 17.52
CA LEU A 125 3.42 1.44 16.78
C LEU A 125 3.18 0.27 17.74
N PHE A 126 3.94 0.13 18.82
CA PHE A 126 3.73 -0.94 19.81
C PHE A 126 2.32 -0.92 20.42
N GLU A 127 1.84 0.25 20.86
CA GLU A 127 0.50 0.41 21.42
C GLU A 127 -0.61 0.06 20.42
N SER A 128 -0.42 0.42 19.14
CA SER A 128 -1.39 0.11 18.09
C SER A 128 -1.51 -1.41 17.84
N CYS A 129 -0.52 -2.18 18.29
CA CYS A 129 -0.51 -3.64 18.26
C CYS A 129 -1.11 -4.27 19.53
N GLY A 130 -1.57 -3.47 20.49
CA GLY A 130 -2.06 -3.93 21.78
C GLY A 130 -0.97 -4.23 22.82
N ALA A 131 0.29 -3.94 22.51
CA ALA A 131 1.37 -4.07 23.48
C ALA A 131 1.29 -2.92 24.51
N LYS A 132 1.29 -3.27 25.79
CA LYS A 132 1.47 -2.31 26.89
C LYS A 132 2.95 -2.31 27.29
N TYR A 133 3.82 -1.80 26.42
CA TYR A 133 5.24 -1.67 26.73
C TYR A 133 5.57 -0.19 26.90
N GLN A 134 6.56 0.16 27.74
CA GLN A 134 7.09 1.52 27.87
C GLN A 134 8.56 1.48 27.49
N LEU A 135 8.88 2.01 26.30
CA LEU A 135 10.24 2.24 25.84
C LEU A 135 10.63 3.63 26.32
N HIS A 136 11.67 3.73 27.13
CA HIS A 136 12.23 5.00 27.51
C HIS A 136 13.25 5.45 26.45
N ALA A 137 13.41 6.75 26.23
CA ALA A 137 14.33 7.27 25.21
C ALA A 137 15.81 6.88 25.44
N SER A 138 16.16 6.55 26.70
CA SER A 138 17.46 5.98 27.10
C SER A 138 17.70 4.60 26.51
N ASP A 139 16.63 3.80 26.34
CA ASP A 139 16.73 2.42 25.91
C ASP A 139 17.07 2.36 24.41
N LEU A 140 16.65 3.36 23.62
CA LEU A 140 16.99 3.48 22.19
C LEU A 140 18.49 3.62 21.90
N ALA A 141 19.31 3.99 22.88
CA ALA A 141 20.76 4.10 22.71
C ALA A 141 21.50 2.77 22.87
N GLU A 142 20.92 1.81 23.60
CA GLU A 142 21.50 0.49 23.87
C GLU A 142 20.81 -0.63 23.08
N ILE A 143 19.57 -0.39 22.64
CA ILE A 143 18.82 -1.34 21.86
C ILE A 143 19.24 -1.27 20.39
N ASP A 144 19.60 -2.44 19.84
CA ASP A 144 19.65 -2.60 18.40
C ASP A 144 18.23 -2.37 17.83
N VAL A 145 18.04 -1.23 17.16
CA VAL A 145 16.76 -0.83 16.55
C VAL A 145 16.25 -1.94 15.63
N ASP A 146 17.18 -2.71 15.08
CA ASP A 146 16.95 -3.85 14.21
C ASP A 146 16.22 -4.98 14.94
N ASP A 147 16.69 -5.38 16.13
CA ASP A 147 16.07 -6.46 16.94
C ASP A 147 14.67 -6.07 17.46
N VAL A 148 14.47 -4.78 17.77
CA VAL A 148 13.16 -4.25 18.17
C VAL A 148 12.20 -4.23 17.00
N VAL A 149 12.66 -3.83 15.81
CA VAL A 149 11.85 -3.89 14.59
C VAL A 149 11.52 -5.35 14.25
N LEU A 150 12.47 -6.28 14.41
CA LEU A 150 12.22 -7.70 14.18
C LEU A 150 11.17 -8.26 15.13
N SER A 151 11.30 -7.94 16.42
CA SER A 151 10.34 -8.32 17.46
C SER A 151 8.95 -7.71 17.22
N LEU A 152 8.89 -6.44 16.80
CA LEU A 152 7.63 -5.78 16.43
C LEU A 152 6.98 -6.43 15.20
N VAL A 153 7.77 -6.73 14.16
CA VAL A 153 7.27 -7.38 12.94
C VAL A 153 6.75 -8.79 13.23
N GLU A 154 7.31 -9.49 14.21
CA GLU A 154 6.83 -10.82 14.62
C GLU A 154 5.61 -10.75 15.54
N LEU A 155 5.60 -9.83 16.50
CA LEU A 155 4.50 -9.62 17.43
C LEU A 155 3.27 -8.99 16.76
N ALA A 156 3.48 -8.18 15.72
CA ALA A 156 2.46 -7.34 15.10
C ALA A 156 2.47 -7.38 13.57
N LYS A 157 2.47 -8.59 13.02
CA LYS A 157 2.54 -8.84 11.57
C LYS A 157 1.51 -8.01 10.77
N ASP A 158 0.26 -7.94 11.23
CA ASP A 158 -0.80 -7.20 10.56
C ASP A 158 -0.53 -5.69 10.51
N VAL A 159 -0.18 -5.10 11.66
CA VAL A 159 0.07 -3.66 11.79
C VAL A 159 1.33 -3.26 11.01
N ALA A 160 2.42 -4.02 11.16
CA ALA A 160 3.64 -3.77 10.42
C ALA A 160 3.40 -3.86 8.90
N SER A 161 2.65 -4.87 8.45
CA SER A 161 2.19 -4.98 7.05
C SER A 161 1.42 -3.75 6.60
N LEU A 162 0.40 -3.32 7.35
CA LEU A 162 -0.41 -2.16 7.00
C LEU A 162 0.41 -0.87 6.93
N VAL A 163 1.27 -0.61 7.92
CA VAL A 163 2.15 0.57 7.93
C VAL A 163 3.04 0.57 6.70
N GLY A 164 3.66 -0.56 6.39
CA GLY A 164 4.48 -0.74 5.21
C GLY A 164 3.75 -0.45 3.90
N LEU A 165 2.55 -1.01 3.73
CA LEU A 165 1.72 -0.78 2.55
C LEU A 165 1.30 0.70 2.45
N GLN A 166 0.98 1.33 3.59
CA GLN A 166 0.56 2.73 3.64
C GLN A 166 1.73 3.69 3.33
N LEU A 167 2.96 3.36 3.74
CA LEU A 167 4.15 4.13 3.41
C LEU A 167 4.38 4.19 1.90
N VAL A 168 4.37 3.05 1.21
CA VAL A 168 4.51 3.02 -0.25
C VAL A 168 3.40 3.82 -0.94
N THR A 169 2.17 3.68 -0.47
CA THR A 169 1.02 4.45 -0.99
C THR A 169 1.24 5.96 -0.83
N SER A 170 1.76 6.38 0.32
CA SER A 170 2.04 7.79 0.61
C SER A 170 3.20 8.33 -0.23
N PHE A 171 4.27 7.55 -0.42
CA PHE A 171 5.37 7.91 -1.33
C PHE A 171 4.88 8.11 -2.77
N ILE A 172 3.98 7.24 -3.25
CA ILE A 172 3.37 7.37 -4.57
C ILE A 172 2.59 8.70 -4.68
N ALA A 173 1.80 9.05 -3.67
CA ALA A 173 1.05 10.30 -3.67
C ALA A 173 1.97 11.53 -3.72
N VAL A 174 3.06 11.53 -2.95
CA VAL A 174 4.08 12.59 -2.98
C VAL A 174 4.77 12.66 -4.33
N ALA A 175 5.21 11.52 -4.89
CA ALA A 175 5.86 11.47 -6.20
C ALA A 175 4.96 11.98 -7.33
N LYS A 176 3.66 11.67 -7.30
CA LYS A 176 2.68 12.21 -8.26
C LYS A 176 2.54 13.73 -8.15
N THR A 177 2.46 14.24 -6.92
CA THR A 177 2.38 15.69 -6.66
C THR A 177 3.62 16.42 -7.18
N LEU A 178 4.81 15.88 -6.91
CA LEU A 178 6.07 16.39 -7.46
C LEU A 178 6.12 16.30 -8.99
N GLY A 179 5.58 15.22 -9.57
CA GLY A 179 5.47 15.04 -11.02
C GLY A 179 4.64 16.14 -11.69
N THR A 180 3.46 16.45 -11.15
CA THR A 180 2.61 17.55 -11.63
C THR A 180 3.29 18.92 -11.46
N GLN A 181 3.96 19.15 -10.33
CA GLN A 181 4.73 20.38 -10.10
C GLN A 181 5.88 20.53 -11.09
N ARG A 182 6.58 19.43 -11.40
CA ARG A 182 7.67 19.39 -12.36
C ARG A 182 7.18 19.66 -13.77
N GLU A 183 6.07 19.05 -14.19
CA GLU A 183 5.49 19.30 -15.52
C GLU A 183 5.09 20.77 -15.69
N THR A 184 4.46 21.35 -14.67
CA THR A 184 4.11 22.78 -14.66
C THR A 184 5.35 23.67 -14.73
N THR A 185 6.38 23.34 -13.95
CA THR A 185 7.67 24.07 -13.97
C THR A 185 8.36 23.95 -15.32
N GLN A 186 8.33 22.77 -15.96
CA GLN A 186 8.88 22.55 -17.29
C GLN A 186 8.18 23.39 -18.35
N ARG A 187 6.84 23.49 -18.30
CA ARG A 187 6.06 24.35 -19.21
C ARG A 187 6.41 25.83 -19.02
N GLN A 188 6.53 26.29 -17.77
CA GLN A 188 6.98 27.66 -17.45
C GLN A 188 8.38 27.94 -17.98
N LEU A 189 9.32 27.01 -17.79
CA LEU A 189 10.68 27.12 -18.30
C LEU A 189 10.73 27.19 -19.83
N ASN A 190 9.93 26.37 -20.52
CA ASN A 190 9.86 26.37 -21.98
C ASN A 190 9.27 27.69 -22.52
N ALA A 191 8.29 28.27 -21.85
CA ALA A 191 7.73 29.56 -22.20
C ALA A 191 8.74 30.71 -21.97
N GLU A 192 9.48 30.66 -20.85
CA GLU A 192 10.48 31.68 -20.53
C GLU A 192 11.67 31.63 -21.48
N LYS A 193 12.15 30.43 -21.82
CA LYS A 193 13.24 30.23 -22.80
C LYS A 193 12.92 30.75 -24.20
N LYS A 194 11.63 30.82 -24.57
CA LYS A 194 11.20 31.46 -25.84
C LYS A 194 11.33 32.98 -25.80
N LYS A 195 11.22 33.60 -24.62
CA LYS A 195 11.36 35.06 -24.44
C LYS A 195 12.83 35.45 -24.27
N GLN A 196 13.55 34.72 -23.42
CA GLN A 196 14.94 35.01 -23.09
C GLN A 196 15.69 33.70 -22.85
N LYS A 197 16.87 33.56 -23.45
CA LYS A 197 17.66 32.33 -23.35
C LYS A 197 18.22 32.09 -21.95
N ASP A 198 18.68 33.16 -21.30
CA ASP A 198 19.32 33.12 -19.97
C ASP A 198 18.79 34.25 -19.08
N GLY A 199 18.80 34.02 -17.77
CA GLY A 199 18.43 35.03 -16.78
C GLY A 199 18.06 34.43 -15.42
N PRO A 200 17.90 35.27 -14.38
CA PRO A 200 17.62 34.81 -13.02
C PRO A 200 16.37 33.93 -12.92
N ARG A 201 15.33 34.23 -13.72
CA ARG A 201 14.09 33.45 -13.76
C ARG A 201 14.28 32.07 -14.40
N VAL A 202 15.04 31.98 -15.48
CA VAL A 202 15.38 30.71 -16.15
C VAL A 202 16.23 29.84 -15.22
N GLU A 203 17.21 30.43 -14.52
CA GLU A 203 18.06 29.73 -13.56
C GLU A 203 17.24 29.19 -12.36
N SER A 204 16.36 30.02 -11.79
CA SER A 204 15.45 29.61 -10.71
C SER A 204 14.54 28.43 -11.12
N LEU A 205 13.98 28.47 -12.33
CA LEU A 205 13.15 27.40 -12.86
C LEU A 205 13.96 26.11 -13.11
N ASN A 206 15.19 26.21 -13.61
CA ASN A 206 16.09 25.07 -13.76
C ASN A 206 16.41 24.43 -12.40
N LYS A 207 16.73 25.24 -11.37
CA LYS A 207 16.98 24.76 -10.01
C LYS A 207 15.77 24.02 -9.45
N ARG A 208 14.56 24.58 -9.60
CA ARG A 208 13.31 23.93 -9.15
C ARG A 208 13.06 22.63 -9.91
N LEU A 209 13.36 22.58 -11.20
CA LEU A 209 13.21 21.37 -12.00
C LEU A 209 14.16 20.25 -11.57
N SER A 210 15.43 20.59 -11.29
CA SER A 210 16.39 19.64 -10.70
C SER A 210 15.90 19.14 -9.36
N TRP A 211 15.55 20.05 -8.44
CA TRP A 211 15.08 19.69 -7.10
C TRP A 211 13.86 18.77 -7.14
N THR A 212 12.86 19.06 -7.98
CA THR A 212 11.69 18.16 -8.13
C THR A 212 12.07 16.81 -8.71
N HIS A 213 13.02 16.74 -9.64
CA HIS A 213 13.50 15.49 -10.20
C HIS A 213 14.23 14.63 -9.16
N ASP A 214 15.13 15.24 -8.39
CA ASP A 214 15.90 14.55 -7.35
C ASP A 214 14.96 14.01 -6.26
N ASN A 215 13.96 14.78 -5.83
CA ASN A 215 12.98 14.29 -4.88
C ASN A 215 12.10 13.17 -5.43
N ILE A 216 11.71 13.20 -6.71
CA ILE A 216 11.02 12.06 -7.34
C ILE A 216 11.92 10.82 -7.28
N ASN A 217 13.20 10.94 -7.61
CA ASN A 217 14.15 9.82 -7.55
C ASN A 217 14.27 9.27 -6.12
N VAL A 218 14.34 10.13 -5.10
CA VAL A 218 14.34 9.72 -3.69
C VAL A 218 13.04 9.00 -3.32
N MET A 219 11.87 9.51 -3.73
CA MET A 219 10.60 8.84 -3.48
C MET A 219 10.56 7.45 -4.13
N GLU A 220 10.98 7.33 -5.38
CA GLU A 220 11.03 6.03 -6.06
C GLU A 220 12.05 5.06 -5.42
N GLU A 221 13.17 5.59 -4.92
CA GLU A 221 14.13 4.80 -4.16
C GLU A 221 13.53 4.31 -2.83
N MET A 222 12.81 5.16 -2.10
CA MET A 222 12.09 4.78 -0.88
C MET A 222 11.00 3.74 -1.17
N MET A 223 10.26 3.86 -2.28
CA MET A 223 9.31 2.85 -2.74
C MET A 223 10.01 1.51 -3.00
N ARG A 224 11.12 1.53 -3.74
CA ARG A 224 11.91 0.32 -4.01
C ARG A 224 12.46 -0.28 -2.72
N LYS A 225 13.07 0.51 -1.83
CA LYS A 225 13.60 0.03 -0.54
C LYS A 225 12.51 -0.56 0.34
N THR A 226 11.31 0.03 0.36
CA THR A 226 10.19 -0.52 1.13
C THR A 226 9.63 -1.81 0.49
N PHE A 227 9.71 -1.94 -0.83
CA PHE A 227 9.22 -3.11 -1.58
C PHE A 227 10.24 -4.28 -1.65
N THR A 228 11.53 -3.98 -1.83
CA THR A 228 12.63 -4.91 -2.11
C THR A 228 13.84 -4.83 -1.16
N GLY A 229 13.93 -3.83 -0.27
CA GLY A 229 15.21 -3.39 0.31
C GLY A 229 15.81 -4.25 1.43
N PHE A 230 17.16 -4.23 1.54
CA PHE A 230 17.95 -5.24 2.26
C PHE A 230 17.92 -5.26 3.80
N PHE A 231 17.16 -4.38 4.43
CA PHE A 231 17.27 -4.12 5.86
C PHE A 231 15.90 -4.19 6.54
N LEU A 232 15.77 -5.12 7.50
CA LEU A 232 14.78 -5.44 8.57
C LEU A 232 13.28 -5.18 8.39
N LEU A 233 12.90 -4.24 7.55
CA LEU A 233 11.59 -4.15 6.90
C LEU A 233 11.49 -5.06 5.65
N TYR A 234 12.52 -5.86 5.39
CA TYR A 234 12.72 -6.70 4.21
C TYR A 234 11.64 -7.78 4.01
N ARG A 235 10.86 -8.09 5.05
CA ARG A 235 9.80 -9.10 5.00
C ARG A 235 8.44 -8.58 4.54
N LEU A 236 8.23 -7.27 4.40
CA LEU A 236 6.88 -6.72 4.26
C LEU A 236 6.10 -7.16 3.04
N PHE A 237 6.66 -7.07 1.83
CA PHE A 237 5.93 -7.58 0.66
C PHE A 237 6.32 -9.03 0.43
N MET A 238 7.63 -9.32 0.22
CA MET A 238 8.15 -10.63 -0.21
C MET A 238 7.74 -11.82 0.66
N HIS A 239 7.55 -11.64 1.96
CA HIS A 239 7.11 -12.72 2.86
C HIS A 239 5.63 -12.64 3.22
N ARG A 240 4.96 -11.50 3.02
CA ARG A 240 3.55 -11.31 3.38
C ARG A 240 2.57 -11.61 2.25
N TYR A 241 2.97 -11.47 0.98
CA TYR A 241 2.09 -11.90 -0.13
C TYR A 241 1.89 -13.43 -0.16
N ARG A 242 2.71 -14.18 0.60
CA ARG A 242 2.58 -15.63 0.87
C ARG A 242 2.42 -15.91 2.37
N ASP A 243 1.88 -14.95 3.14
CA ASP A 243 1.66 -15.16 4.56
C ASP A 243 0.70 -16.34 4.81
N VAL A 244 0.73 -16.90 6.01
CA VAL A 244 -0.23 -17.93 6.42
C VAL A 244 -1.63 -17.31 6.50
N ASP A 245 -1.74 -16.05 6.92
CA ASP A 245 -3.02 -15.34 6.97
C ASP A 245 -3.47 -14.85 5.58
N PRO A 246 -4.59 -15.36 5.04
CA PRO A 246 -5.13 -14.89 3.76
C PRO A 246 -5.55 -13.41 3.75
N ASN A 247 -5.90 -12.82 4.90
CA ASN A 247 -6.25 -11.40 4.99
C ASN A 247 -5.03 -10.51 4.68
N ILE A 248 -3.87 -10.86 5.23
CA ILE A 248 -2.61 -10.17 4.94
C ILE A 248 -2.28 -10.30 3.46
N ARG A 249 -2.39 -11.53 2.90
CA ARG A 249 -2.14 -11.75 1.46
C ARG A 249 -3.04 -10.88 0.60
N MET A 250 -4.34 -10.83 0.91
CA MET A 250 -5.31 -9.98 0.20
C MET A 250 -4.92 -8.50 0.26
N LEU A 251 -4.57 -7.98 1.44
CA LEU A 251 -4.15 -6.58 1.61
C LEU A 251 -2.93 -6.26 0.74
N CYS A 252 -1.93 -7.13 0.72
CA CYS A 252 -0.75 -6.97 -0.14
C CYS A 252 -1.13 -6.95 -1.63
N VAL A 253 -1.96 -7.89 -2.09
CA VAL A 253 -2.40 -7.95 -3.50
C VAL A 253 -3.19 -6.70 -3.88
N LYS A 254 -4.11 -6.26 -3.02
CA LYS A 254 -4.91 -5.06 -3.24
C LYS A 254 -4.01 -3.83 -3.35
N ALA A 255 -3.08 -3.65 -2.41
CA ALA A 255 -2.15 -2.52 -2.42
C ALA A 255 -1.28 -2.54 -3.67
N LEU A 256 -0.73 -3.69 -4.05
CA LEU A 256 0.07 -3.83 -5.27
C LEU A 256 -0.72 -3.43 -6.53
N GLY A 257 -1.96 -3.91 -6.67
CA GLY A 257 -2.82 -3.52 -7.79
C GLY A 257 -3.05 -2.01 -7.86
N VAL A 258 -3.30 -1.36 -6.71
CA VAL A 258 -3.44 0.10 -6.62
C VAL A 258 -2.15 0.81 -6.98
N TRP A 259 -0.98 0.33 -6.54
CA TRP A 259 0.31 0.95 -6.85
C TRP A 259 0.65 0.87 -8.34
N ILE A 260 0.42 -0.28 -8.97
CA ILE A 260 0.65 -0.46 -10.41
C ILE A 260 -0.23 0.50 -11.20
N ALA A 261 -1.52 0.59 -10.86
CA ALA A 261 -2.44 1.51 -11.53
C ALA A 261 -2.10 2.99 -11.26
N SER A 262 -1.61 3.30 -10.06
CA SER A 262 -1.35 4.68 -9.64
C SER A 262 -0.04 5.25 -10.15
N TYR A 263 0.99 4.40 -10.33
CA TYR A 263 2.32 4.82 -10.77
C TYR A 263 2.95 3.79 -11.73
N PRO A 264 2.39 3.63 -12.95
CA PRO A 264 2.80 2.60 -13.91
C PRO A 264 4.27 2.69 -14.34
N SER A 265 4.84 3.89 -14.42
CA SER A 265 6.23 4.13 -14.83
C SER A 265 7.26 3.33 -14.02
N LEU A 266 6.97 3.10 -12.73
CA LEU A 266 7.81 2.28 -11.85
C LEU A 266 7.30 0.84 -11.73
N PHE A 267 5.98 0.68 -11.51
CA PHE A 267 5.40 -0.58 -11.04
C PHE A 267 4.82 -1.47 -12.15
N LEU A 268 4.48 -0.95 -13.33
CA LEU A 268 3.98 -1.75 -14.46
C LEU A 268 5.13 -2.45 -15.18
N LYS A 269 5.79 -3.36 -14.45
CA LYS A 269 6.93 -4.16 -14.90
C LYS A 269 6.78 -5.58 -14.40
N ASP A 270 7.34 -6.55 -15.13
CA ASP A 270 7.28 -7.98 -14.78
C ASP A 270 7.76 -8.30 -13.37
N SER A 271 8.75 -7.53 -12.88
CA SER A 271 9.27 -7.64 -11.53
C SER A 271 8.20 -7.52 -10.45
N TYR A 272 7.13 -6.77 -10.72
CA TYR A 272 5.98 -6.55 -9.83
C TYR A 272 4.75 -7.35 -10.27
N LEU A 273 4.46 -7.39 -11.58
CA LEU A 273 3.28 -8.06 -12.13
C LEU A 273 3.25 -9.56 -11.79
N LYS A 274 4.41 -10.22 -11.71
CA LYS A 274 4.50 -11.64 -11.35
C LYS A 274 3.79 -11.98 -10.03
N TYR A 275 3.71 -11.06 -9.08
CA TYR A 275 3.02 -11.28 -7.80
C TYR A 275 1.49 -11.33 -7.96
N LEU A 276 0.92 -10.54 -8.87
CA LEU A 276 -0.50 -10.68 -9.24
C LEU A 276 -0.75 -12.03 -9.90
N GLY A 277 0.11 -12.45 -10.84
CA GLY A 277 -0.01 -13.74 -11.52
C GLY A 277 0.13 -14.95 -10.59
N TRP A 278 1.07 -14.90 -9.64
CA TRP A 278 1.23 -15.97 -8.65
C TRP A 278 0.04 -16.07 -7.69
N THR A 279 -0.59 -14.95 -7.33
CA THR A 279 -1.73 -14.94 -6.41
C THR A 279 -3.05 -15.35 -7.05
N LEU A 280 -3.14 -15.43 -8.40
CA LEU A 280 -4.21 -16.16 -9.11
C LEU A 280 -4.24 -17.66 -8.77
N ASN A 281 -3.12 -18.21 -8.30
CA ASN A 281 -2.96 -19.61 -7.90
C ASN A 281 -3.04 -19.79 -6.38
N ASP A 282 -3.58 -18.81 -5.64
CA ASP A 282 -3.71 -18.94 -4.18
C ASP A 282 -4.59 -20.14 -3.84
N LYS A 283 -3.96 -21.18 -3.27
CA LYS A 283 -4.58 -22.44 -2.86
C LYS A 283 -4.40 -22.57 -1.35
N LEU A 284 -5.50 -22.63 -0.60
CA LEU A 284 -5.47 -23.06 0.80
C LEU A 284 -6.08 -24.46 0.97
N ARG A 285 -5.35 -25.28 1.74
CA ARG A 285 -5.66 -26.70 2.00
C ARG A 285 -6.77 -26.89 3.04
N SER A 286 -7.09 -25.86 3.82
CA SER A 286 -8.09 -25.91 4.90
C SER A 286 -9.45 -25.40 4.44
N LEU A 287 -10.50 -26.19 4.67
CA LEU A 287 -11.88 -25.92 4.27
C LEU A 287 -12.44 -24.63 4.89
N PHE A 288 -12.06 -24.31 6.13
CA PHE A 288 -12.47 -23.07 6.82
C PHE A 288 -11.85 -21.80 6.22
N LEU A 289 -10.69 -21.91 5.57
CA LEU A 289 -10.00 -20.77 4.96
C LEU A 289 -10.21 -20.68 3.43
N GLN A 290 -10.98 -21.59 2.83
CA GLN A 290 -11.23 -21.58 1.39
C GLN A 290 -11.90 -20.29 0.93
N LEU A 291 -12.89 -19.79 1.68
CA LEU A 291 -13.59 -18.54 1.36
C LEU A 291 -12.62 -17.34 1.37
N LYS A 292 -11.68 -17.30 2.33
CA LYS A 292 -10.69 -16.21 2.41
C LYS A 292 -9.62 -16.30 1.30
N SER A 293 -9.27 -17.51 0.87
CA SER A 293 -8.38 -17.72 -0.28
C SER A 293 -9.04 -17.28 -1.60
N ALA A 294 -10.35 -17.49 -1.73
CA ALA A 294 -11.11 -16.97 -2.87
C ALA A 294 -11.05 -15.44 -2.96
N LEU A 295 -11.08 -14.73 -1.82
CA LEU A 295 -10.90 -13.27 -1.79
C LEU A 295 -9.54 -12.83 -2.33
N VAL A 296 -8.46 -13.57 -2.04
CA VAL A 296 -7.12 -13.29 -2.60
C VAL A 296 -7.16 -13.40 -4.12
N ARG A 297 -7.65 -14.53 -4.66
CA ARG A 297 -7.74 -14.75 -6.11
C ARG A 297 -8.61 -13.69 -6.79
N LYS A 298 -9.79 -13.40 -6.22
CA LYS A 298 -10.69 -12.35 -6.70
C LYS A 298 -10.01 -10.99 -6.72
N THR A 299 -9.28 -10.64 -5.67
CA THR A 299 -8.55 -9.37 -5.59
C THR A 299 -7.49 -9.27 -6.68
N SER A 300 -6.76 -10.35 -6.96
CA SER A 300 -5.80 -10.39 -8.07
C SER A 300 -6.50 -10.18 -9.42
N VAL A 301 -7.65 -10.83 -9.64
CA VAL A 301 -8.45 -10.66 -10.86
C VAL A 301 -8.94 -9.22 -11.00
N LEU A 302 -9.52 -8.64 -9.95
CA LEU A 302 -9.99 -7.24 -9.96
C LEU A 302 -8.83 -6.26 -10.23
N ALA A 303 -7.66 -6.50 -9.65
CA ALA A 303 -6.47 -5.70 -9.92
C ALA A 303 -6.11 -5.76 -11.41
N LEU A 304 -6.09 -6.94 -12.02
CA LEU A 304 -5.83 -7.10 -13.44
C LEU A 304 -6.91 -6.42 -14.30
N GLN A 305 -8.18 -6.52 -13.94
CA GLN A 305 -9.27 -5.86 -14.68
C GLN A 305 -9.06 -4.35 -14.76
N ASN A 306 -8.65 -3.72 -13.66
CA ASN A 306 -8.34 -2.29 -13.63
C ASN A 306 -7.13 -1.94 -14.51
N LEU A 307 -6.17 -2.85 -14.65
CA LEU A 307 -4.98 -2.63 -15.47
C LEU A 307 -5.27 -2.76 -16.97
N TYR A 308 -6.08 -3.74 -17.38
CA TYR A 308 -6.50 -3.94 -18.79
C TYR A 308 -7.60 -2.99 -19.26
N GLU A 309 -8.28 -2.30 -18.34
CA GLU A 309 -9.22 -1.23 -18.68
C GLU A 309 -8.53 -0.01 -19.31
N VAL A 310 -7.23 0.17 -19.08
CA VAL A 310 -6.43 1.25 -19.66
C VAL A 310 -5.64 0.72 -20.85
N ASP A 311 -6.10 1.04 -22.06
CA ASP A 311 -5.53 0.54 -23.34
C ASP A 311 -4.01 0.79 -23.46
N TYR A 312 -3.52 1.92 -22.94
CA TYR A 312 -2.09 2.26 -22.96
C TYR A 312 -1.21 1.28 -22.16
N ASN A 313 -1.77 0.53 -21.21
CA ASN A 313 -1.03 -0.46 -20.42
C ASN A 313 -0.84 -1.78 -21.17
N VAL A 314 -1.71 -2.09 -22.13
CA VAL A 314 -1.80 -3.41 -22.78
C VAL A 314 -0.48 -3.88 -23.40
N PRO A 315 0.30 -3.03 -24.10
CA PRO A 315 1.60 -3.44 -24.63
C PRO A 315 2.55 -3.95 -23.54
N SER A 316 2.57 -3.28 -22.38
CA SER A 316 3.39 -3.66 -21.22
C SER A 316 2.86 -4.90 -20.49
N LEU A 317 1.61 -5.28 -20.69
CA LEU A 317 0.99 -6.47 -20.10
C LEU A 317 1.09 -7.71 -20.99
N SER A 318 1.49 -7.58 -22.26
CA SER A 318 1.52 -8.67 -23.25
C SER A 318 2.20 -9.95 -22.76
N LEU A 319 3.45 -9.85 -22.28
CA LEU A 319 4.22 -10.98 -21.76
C LEU A 319 3.59 -11.61 -20.50
N PHE A 320 3.00 -10.77 -19.64
CA PHE A 320 2.24 -11.25 -18.49
C PHE A 320 1.01 -12.05 -18.94
N THR A 321 0.25 -11.53 -19.91
CA THR A 321 -0.93 -12.19 -20.47
C THR A 321 -0.56 -13.55 -21.04
N GLU A 322 0.47 -13.61 -21.89
CA GLU A 322 0.93 -14.85 -22.53
C GLU A 322 1.26 -15.93 -21.48
N ARG A 323 1.91 -15.53 -20.39
CA ARG A 323 2.32 -16.45 -19.33
C ARG A 323 1.15 -16.96 -18.47
N PHE A 324 0.18 -16.10 -18.16
CA PHE A 324 -0.87 -16.40 -17.19
C PHE A 324 -2.27 -16.61 -17.80
N CYS A 325 -2.42 -16.51 -19.12
CA CYS A 325 -3.72 -16.63 -19.82
C CYS A 325 -4.46 -17.91 -19.49
N ASN A 326 -3.78 -19.07 -19.54
CA ASN A 326 -4.39 -20.36 -19.23
C ASN A 326 -4.96 -20.36 -17.80
N ARG A 327 -4.22 -19.77 -16.85
CA ARG A 327 -4.71 -19.67 -15.47
C ARG A 327 -5.91 -18.72 -15.35
N MET A 328 -5.92 -17.61 -16.09
CA MET A 328 -7.07 -16.70 -16.12
C MET A 328 -8.32 -17.36 -16.70
N ILE A 329 -8.15 -18.25 -17.68
CA ILE A 329 -9.24 -19.06 -18.26
C ILE A 329 -9.75 -20.09 -17.25
N GLU A 330 -8.86 -20.83 -16.58
CA GLU A 330 -9.24 -21.78 -15.54
C GLU A 330 -10.03 -21.12 -14.39
N LEU A 331 -9.74 -19.86 -14.06
CA LEU A 331 -10.47 -19.13 -13.02
C LEU A 331 -11.93 -18.86 -13.40
N ALA A 332 -12.33 -18.95 -14.67
CA ALA A 332 -13.74 -18.87 -15.05
C ALA A 332 -14.56 -20.09 -14.56
N ASP A 333 -13.90 -21.18 -14.19
CA ASP A 333 -14.47 -22.37 -13.56
C ASP A 333 -13.96 -22.54 -12.11
N ASP A 334 -13.73 -21.42 -11.41
CA ASP A 334 -13.30 -21.45 -10.02
C ASP A 334 -14.41 -21.99 -9.11
N ILE A 335 -14.01 -22.70 -8.05
CA ILE A 335 -14.91 -23.26 -7.02
C ILE A 335 -15.77 -22.14 -6.38
N ASP A 336 -15.20 -20.94 -6.24
CA ASP A 336 -15.94 -19.77 -5.77
C ASP A 336 -16.56 -19.01 -6.96
N VAL A 337 -17.89 -18.98 -6.99
CA VAL A 337 -18.68 -18.31 -8.04
C VAL A 337 -18.29 -16.83 -8.19
N SER A 338 -17.94 -16.15 -7.10
CA SER A 338 -17.61 -14.73 -7.16
C SER A 338 -16.25 -14.48 -7.82
N VAL A 339 -15.31 -15.42 -7.70
CA VAL A 339 -14.04 -15.42 -8.46
C VAL A 339 -14.33 -15.69 -9.92
N ALA A 340 -15.14 -16.70 -10.23
CA ALA A 340 -15.50 -17.07 -11.59
C ALA A 340 -16.14 -15.91 -12.37
N VAL A 341 -17.10 -15.21 -11.76
CA VAL A 341 -17.73 -14.03 -12.37
C VAL A 341 -16.71 -12.93 -12.66
N SER A 342 -15.82 -12.62 -11.72
CA SER A 342 -14.74 -11.64 -11.95
C SER A 342 -13.79 -12.08 -13.07
N ALA A 343 -13.44 -13.37 -13.13
CA ALA A 343 -12.54 -13.91 -14.15
C ALA A 343 -13.16 -13.84 -15.55
N ILE A 344 -14.45 -14.18 -15.69
CA ILE A 344 -15.19 -14.00 -16.96
C ILE A 344 -15.18 -12.53 -17.39
N GLY A 345 -15.36 -11.60 -16.43
CA GLY A 345 -15.23 -10.17 -16.69
C GLY A 345 -13.85 -9.77 -17.22
N LEU A 346 -12.77 -10.34 -16.68
CA LEU A 346 -11.41 -10.13 -17.15
C LEU A 346 -11.20 -10.70 -18.56
N LEU A 347 -11.64 -11.95 -18.81
CA LEU A 347 -11.53 -12.57 -20.13
C LEU A 347 -12.26 -11.76 -21.21
N LYS A 348 -13.43 -11.19 -20.88
CA LYS A 348 -14.16 -10.28 -21.77
C LYS A 348 -13.34 -9.04 -22.15
N GLN A 349 -12.54 -8.49 -21.22
CA GLN A 349 -11.66 -7.36 -21.52
C GLN A 349 -10.49 -7.80 -22.40
N LEU A 350 -9.92 -8.97 -22.13
CA LEU A 350 -8.82 -9.52 -22.94
C LEU A 350 -9.24 -9.75 -24.39
N LEU A 351 -10.48 -10.18 -24.65
CA LEU A 351 -11.02 -10.36 -26.01
C LEU A 351 -11.13 -9.05 -26.83
N ARG A 352 -10.92 -7.88 -26.23
CA ARG A 352 -10.88 -6.60 -26.96
C ARG A 352 -9.57 -6.39 -27.71
N TYR A 353 -8.53 -7.15 -27.36
CA TYR A 353 -7.17 -7.05 -27.88
C TYR A 353 -6.74 -8.40 -28.45
#